data_AF-A0A2X1PQ12-F1
#
_entry.id   AF-A0A2X1PQ12-F1
#
_cell.length_a   1.000
_cell.length_b   1.000
_cell.length_c   1.000
_cell.angle_alpha   90.00
_cell.angle_beta   90.00
_cell.angle_gamma   90.00
#
_symmetry.space_group_name_H-M   'P 1'
#
loop_
_entity.id
_entity.type
_entity.pdbx_description
1 polymer ?
#
loop_
_entity_poly.entity_id
_entity_poly.type
_entity_poly.pdbx_seq_one_letter_code
_entity_poly.pdbx_strand_id
1 'polypeptide(L)'
;MFDLRENGGGALTEAVALSGLFIADGPVVQVRDAYQRIRVHEDDDATQQYKGLLFVMINRYSASASEIFAAAMQDYRRGIIIGQNTFGKGTVQQSRSLNFIYDLDQSPLGVLQYTIQKFYRVNGGSTQLKGVAADINFPEIIDAKEYGEDKEDNALAWDKIPSASYMEVGNINDIDNAVNILNEKHLARIAKDPEFVALNEELKVRNERRDRKFYH
;
A
#
# COMPACT_ATOMS: atom_id res chain seq x y z
N MET A 1 -1.45 -16.93 -1.94
CA MET A 1 -0.48 -15.81 -1.95
C MET A 1 -0.94 -14.84 -3.02
N PHE A 2 -1.04 -13.56 -2.69
CA PHE A 2 -1.38 -12.49 -3.61
C PHE A 2 -0.16 -11.58 -3.75
N ASP A 3 0.44 -11.50 -4.93
CA ASP A 3 1.70 -10.78 -5.15
C ASP A 3 1.43 -9.39 -5.75
N LEU A 4 1.79 -8.35 -4.99
CA LEU A 4 1.66 -6.94 -5.36
C LEU A 4 3.02 -6.25 -5.51
N ARG A 5 4.13 -7.01 -5.54
CA ARG A 5 5.44 -6.44 -5.83
C ARG A 5 5.42 -5.79 -7.21
N GLU A 6 6.11 -4.66 -7.34
CA GLU A 6 6.16 -3.85 -8.58
C GLU A 6 4.78 -3.33 -9.05
N ASN A 7 3.71 -3.47 -8.25
CA ASN A 7 2.40 -2.97 -8.63
C ASN A 7 2.17 -1.53 -8.14
N GLY A 8 2.45 -0.57 -9.02
CA GLY A 8 2.26 0.87 -8.78
C GLY A 8 0.80 1.34 -8.62
N GLY A 9 -0.16 0.42 -8.71
CA GLY A 9 -1.57 0.64 -8.46
C GLY A 9 -2.42 0.64 -9.73
N GLY A 10 -3.56 1.34 -9.66
CA GLY A 10 -4.57 1.31 -10.70
C GLY A 10 -5.81 2.08 -10.27
N ALA A 11 -6.98 1.65 -10.75
CA ALA A 11 -8.24 2.28 -10.38
C ALA A 11 -8.62 1.99 -8.92
N LEU A 12 -9.14 3.02 -8.24
CA LEU A 12 -9.68 2.90 -6.88
C LEU A 12 -10.80 1.84 -6.80
N THR A 13 -11.67 1.80 -7.82
CA THR A 13 -12.79 0.86 -7.90
C THR A 13 -12.32 -0.59 -7.95
N GLU A 14 -11.21 -0.87 -8.63
CA GLU A 14 -10.63 -2.21 -8.67
C GLU A 14 -10.06 -2.61 -7.31
N ALA A 15 -9.45 -1.69 -6.56
CA ALA A 15 -8.97 -1.97 -5.21
C ALA A 15 -10.13 -2.33 -4.26
N VAL A 16 -11.27 -1.66 -4.39
CA VAL A 16 -12.48 -1.90 -3.61
C VAL A 16 -13.10 -3.26 -3.97
N ALA A 17 -13.37 -3.50 -5.26
CA ALA A 17 -13.94 -4.76 -5.73
C ALA A 17 -13.03 -5.97 -5.41
N LEU A 18 -11.71 -5.82 -5.60
CA LEU A 18 -10.75 -6.85 -5.26
C LEU A 18 -10.76 -7.18 -3.75
N SER A 19 -10.95 -6.16 -2.90
CA SER A 19 -11.03 -6.35 -1.45
C SER A 19 -12.29 -7.13 -1.05
N GLY A 20 -13.41 -6.88 -1.73
CA GLY A 20 -14.69 -7.59 -1.50
C GLY A 20 -14.64 -9.09 -1.77
N LEU A 21 -13.72 -9.56 -2.64
CA LEU A 21 -13.48 -11.00 -2.82
C LEU A 21 -13.04 -11.69 -1.52
N PHE A 22 -12.48 -10.95 -0.56
CA PHE A 22 -11.92 -11.45 0.68
C PHE A 22 -12.61 -10.92 1.94
N ILE A 23 -13.32 -9.79 1.88
CA ILE A 23 -14.04 -9.18 2.99
C ILE A 23 -15.53 -9.14 2.61
N ALA A 24 -16.38 -9.69 3.46
CA ALA A 24 -17.80 -9.88 3.13
C ALA A 24 -18.64 -8.61 3.23
N ASP A 25 -18.28 -7.64 4.09
CA ASP A 25 -19.02 -6.39 4.22
C ASP A 25 -18.16 -5.34 4.93
N GLY A 26 -18.42 -4.08 4.62
CA GLY A 26 -17.82 -2.93 5.28
C GLY A 26 -16.86 -2.09 4.41
N PRO A 27 -16.42 -0.95 4.97
CA PRO A 27 -15.59 0.02 4.26
C PRO A 27 -14.23 -0.56 3.86
N VAL A 28 -13.75 -0.27 2.65
CA VAL A 28 -12.38 -0.64 2.22
C VAL A 28 -11.44 0.55 2.36
N VAL A 29 -11.93 1.75 2.04
CA VAL A 29 -11.11 2.97 2.00
C VAL A 29 -11.96 4.21 2.19
N GLN A 30 -11.39 5.23 2.82
CA GLN A 30 -12.00 6.55 2.95
C GLN A 30 -11.24 7.54 2.06
N VAL A 31 -11.94 8.39 1.32
CA VAL A 31 -11.33 9.47 0.54
C VAL A 31 -11.79 10.83 1.06
N ARG A 32 -10.86 11.77 1.19
CA ARG A 32 -11.15 13.16 1.57
C ARG A 32 -10.78 14.09 0.44
N ASP A 33 -11.73 14.92 0.02
CA ASP A 33 -11.51 15.92 -1.02
C ASP A 33 -10.98 17.26 -0.47
N ALA A 34 -10.68 18.19 -1.38
CA ALA A 34 -10.21 19.53 -1.04
C ALA A 34 -11.20 20.35 -0.19
N TYR A 35 -12.49 19.98 -0.18
CA TYR A 35 -13.54 20.62 0.61
C TYR A 35 -13.75 19.92 1.98
N GLN A 36 -12.81 19.07 2.39
CA GLN A 36 -12.85 18.30 3.64
C GLN A 36 -14.02 17.30 3.73
N ARG A 37 -14.67 16.98 2.60
CA ARG A 37 -15.74 15.98 2.57
C ARG A 37 -15.12 14.60 2.53
N ILE A 38 -15.53 13.74 3.47
CA ILE A 38 -15.10 12.35 3.54
C ILE A 38 -16.16 11.49 2.83
N ARG A 39 -15.70 10.62 1.94
CA ARG A 39 -16.52 9.56 1.35
C ARG A 39 -15.90 8.22 1.70
N VAL A 40 -16.76 7.28 2.06
CA VAL A 40 -16.38 5.91 2.34
C VAL A 40 -16.70 5.08 1.10
N HIS A 41 -15.76 4.22 0.72
CA HIS A 41 -15.93 3.27 -0.37
C HIS A 41 -15.90 1.86 0.19
N GLU A 42 -16.93 1.09 -0.15
CA GLU A 42 -17.12 -0.31 0.20
C GLU A 42 -17.51 -1.09 -1.06
N ASP A 43 -17.40 -2.42 -1.00
CA ASP A 43 -17.91 -3.28 -2.06
C ASP A 43 -19.40 -3.55 -1.79
N ASP A 44 -20.24 -3.35 -2.81
CA ASP A 44 -21.69 -3.56 -2.70
C ASP A 44 -22.05 -5.05 -2.75
N ASP A 45 -21.15 -5.92 -3.24
CA ASP A 45 -21.32 -7.38 -3.25
C ASP A 45 -20.79 -8.01 -1.97
N ALA A 46 -21.70 -8.48 -1.11
CA ALA A 46 -21.33 -9.15 0.13
C ALA A 46 -20.79 -10.58 -0.05
N THR A 47 -20.64 -11.05 -1.30
CA THR A 47 -20.24 -12.43 -1.60
C THR A 47 -18.73 -12.60 -1.51
N GLN A 48 -18.27 -13.03 -0.34
CA GLN A 48 -16.88 -13.43 -0.14
C GLN A 48 -16.52 -14.67 -0.97
N GLN A 49 -15.65 -14.49 -1.96
CA GLN A 49 -15.21 -15.56 -2.88
C GLN A 49 -14.13 -16.47 -2.27
N TYR A 50 -13.30 -15.95 -1.37
CA TYR A 50 -12.23 -16.74 -0.74
C TYR A 50 -12.18 -16.52 0.77
N LYS A 51 -12.20 -17.63 1.53
CA LYS A 51 -12.18 -17.66 3.01
C LYS A 51 -10.89 -18.22 3.61
N GLY A 52 -10.01 -18.79 2.79
CA GLY A 52 -8.76 -19.39 3.27
C GLY A 52 -7.73 -18.37 3.75
N LEU A 53 -6.63 -18.86 4.29
CA LEU A 53 -5.50 -18.03 4.70
C LEU A 53 -4.96 -17.21 3.53
N LEU A 54 -4.82 -15.90 3.74
CA LEU A 54 -4.34 -14.96 2.74
C LEU A 54 -2.99 -14.39 3.17
N PHE A 55 -2.03 -14.46 2.27
CA PHE A 55 -0.77 -13.73 2.37
C PHE A 55 -0.72 -12.73 1.22
N VAL A 56 -0.34 -11.50 1.51
CA VAL A 56 -0.16 -10.43 0.52
C VAL A 56 1.30 -10.03 0.50
N MET A 57 1.96 -10.20 -0.63
CA MET A 57 3.37 -9.88 -0.81
C MET A 57 3.51 -8.48 -1.40
N ILE A 58 4.27 -7.62 -0.73
CA ILE A 58 4.49 -6.22 -1.11
C ILE A 58 5.98 -5.88 -1.18
N ASN A 59 6.30 -4.83 -1.91
CA ASN A 59 7.61 -4.20 -1.85
C ASN A 59 7.52 -2.68 -1.96
N ARG A 60 8.67 -2.01 -1.99
CA ARG A 60 8.73 -0.55 -2.03
C ARG A 60 8.10 0.08 -3.27
N TYR A 61 7.91 -0.67 -4.35
CA TYR A 61 7.23 -0.20 -5.56
C TYR A 61 5.72 -0.50 -5.58
N SER A 62 5.19 -1.24 -4.60
CA SER A 62 3.75 -1.34 -4.39
C SER A 62 3.20 0.03 -4.00
N ALA A 63 2.22 0.55 -4.73
CA ALA A 63 1.71 1.91 -4.51
C ALA A 63 0.19 2.03 -4.76
N SER A 64 -0.44 3.10 -4.24
CA SER A 64 -1.81 3.51 -4.55
C SER A 64 -2.84 2.38 -4.29
N ALA A 65 -3.53 1.88 -5.32
CA ALA A 65 -4.52 0.80 -5.21
C ALA A 65 -3.98 -0.46 -4.50
N SER A 66 -2.70 -0.79 -4.71
CA SER A 66 -2.03 -1.91 -4.03
C SER A 66 -1.94 -1.69 -2.52
N GLU A 67 -1.69 -0.44 -2.11
CA GLU A 67 -1.61 -0.05 -0.70
C GLU A 67 -3.00 -0.03 -0.06
N ILE A 68 -4.04 0.37 -0.80
CA ILE A 68 -5.43 0.30 -0.35
C ILE A 68 -5.82 -1.15 -0.04
N PHE A 69 -5.57 -2.07 -1.00
CA PHE A 69 -5.87 -3.48 -0.81
C PHE A 69 -5.08 -4.08 0.36
N ALA A 70 -3.76 -3.87 0.41
CA ALA A 70 -2.92 -4.41 1.48
C ALA A 70 -3.32 -3.84 2.86
N ALA A 71 -3.62 -2.54 2.94
CA ALA A 71 -4.08 -1.90 4.17
C ALA A 71 -5.44 -2.45 4.62
N ALA A 72 -6.39 -2.65 3.71
CA ALA A 72 -7.68 -3.25 4.04
C ALA A 72 -7.51 -4.68 4.56
N MET A 73 -6.70 -5.50 3.87
CA MET A 73 -6.43 -6.87 4.34
C MET A 73 -5.78 -6.91 5.72
N GLN A 74 -4.90 -5.94 6.03
CA GLN A 74 -4.26 -5.81 7.34
C GLN A 74 -5.24 -5.31 8.41
N ASP A 75 -6.00 -4.24 8.12
CA ASP A 75 -6.90 -3.61 9.08
C ASP A 75 -8.09 -4.50 9.45
N TYR A 76 -8.61 -5.29 8.51
CA TYR A 76 -9.63 -6.29 8.78
C TYR A 76 -9.10 -7.57 9.41
N ARG A 77 -7.77 -7.67 9.57
CA ARG A 77 -7.08 -8.90 9.94
C ARG A 77 -7.51 -10.06 9.04
N ARG A 78 -7.62 -9.79 7.75
CA ARG A 78 -8.03 -10.78 6.75
C ARG A 78 -6.82 -11.51 6.16
N GLY A 79 -5.66 -10.87 6.09
CA GLY A 79 -4.44 -11.48 5.58
C GLY A 79 -3.19 -10.96 6.28
N ILE A 80 -2.09 -11.70 6.11
CA ILE A 80 -0.76 -11.33 6.61
C ILE A 80 0.01 -10.68 5.48
N ILE A 81 0.53 -9.48 5.72
CA ILE A 81 1.33 -8.70 4.80
C ILE A 81 2.81 -9.10 4.95
N ILE A 82 3.47 -9.45 3.86
CA ILE A 82 4.85 -9.90 3.86
C ILE A 82 5.68 -9.10 2.84
N GLY A 83 6.96 -8.89 3.13
CA GLY A 83 7.89 -8.26 2.19
C GLY A 83 8.47 -6.97 2.73
N GLN A 84 8.48 -5.92 1.92
CA GLN A 84 9.04 -4.61 2.27
C GLN A 84 7.94 -3.55 2.31
N ASN A 85 8.05 -2.58 3.21
CA ASN A 85 7.14 -1.44 3.31
C ASN A 85 6.91 -0.77 1.95
N THR A 86 5.65 -0.41 1.66
CA THR A 86 5.23 0.11 0.35
C THR A 86 5.68 1.55 0.09
N PHE A 87 5.34 2.09 -1.08
CA PHE A 87 5.81 3.38 -1.58
C PHE A 87 5.35 4.58 -0.74
N GLY A 88 4.11 4.56 -0.24
CA GLY A 88 3.50 5.66 0.52
C GLY A 88 2.68 6.64 -0.31
N LYS A 89 2.13 6.22 -1.47
CA LYS A 89 1.32 7.10 -2.32
C LYS A 89 -0.11 7.15 -1.80
N GLY A 90 -0.47 8.20 -1.07
CA GLY A 90 -1.77 8.39 -0.41
C GLY A 90 -2.72 9.36 -1.11
N THR A 91 -2.48 9.66 -2.39
CA THR A 91 -3.26 10.65 -3.16
C THR A 91 -3.94 10.03 -4.38
N VAL A 92 -5.12 10.59 -4.73
CA VAL A 92 -5.86 10.26 -5.95
C VAL A 92 -5.67 11.41 -6.94
N GLN A 93 -5.22 11.05 -8.14
CA GLN A 93 -5.02 11.97 -9.25
C GLN A 93 -6.16 11.83 -10.26
N GLN A 94 -6.50 12.93 -10.91
CA GLN A 94 -7.51 12.97 -11.96
C GLN A 94 -6.90 13.54 -13.23
N SER A 95 -7.14 12.84 -14.33
CA SER A 95 -6.82 13.28 -15.69
C SER A 95 -8.00 14.06 -16.28
N ARG A 96 -7.74 15.26 -16.80
CA ARG A 96 -8.71 16.09 -17.52
C ARG A 96 -8.17 16.46 -18.89
N SER A 97 -8.95 16.17 -19.93
CA SER A 97 -8.65 16.64 -21.28
C SER A 97 -8.66 18.16 -21.32
N LEU A 98 -7.73 18.74 -22.07
CA LEU A 98 -7.70 20.17 -22.34
C LEU A 98 -8.60 20.57 -23.52
N ASN A 99 -9.10 19.60 -24.29
CA ASN A 99 -10.05 19.84 -25.37
C ASN A 99 -11.44 20.18 -24.83
N PHE A 100 -12.07 21.18 -25.43
CA PHE A 100 -13.48 21.53 -25.23
C PHE A 100 -14.32 21.10 -26.43
N ILE A 101 -15.61 20.84 -26.17
CA ILE A 101 -16.56 20.39 -27.21
C ILE A 101 -16.72 21.43 -28.34
N TYR A 102 -16.50 22.71 -28.03
CA TYR A 102 -16.62 23.82 -28.98
C TYR A 102 -15.28 24.24 -29.61
N ASP A 103 -14.20 23.47 -29.40
CA ASP A 103 -12.94 23.74 -30.09
C ASP A 103 -13.12 23.53 -31.60
N LEU A 104 -12.71 24.54 -32.37
CA LEU A 104 -12.78 24.50 -33.84
C LEU A 104 -11.86 23.42 -34.43
N ASP A 105 -10.75 23.15 -33.74
CA ASP A 105 -9.82 22.06 -34.05
C ASP A 105 -9.91 21.01 -32.94
N GLN A 106 -10.29 19.78 -33.32
CA GLN A 106 -10.45 18.65 -32.39
C GLN A 106 -9.14 17.84 -32.24
N SER A 107 -8.01 18.37 -32.70
CA SER A 107 -6.69 17.79 -32.45
C SER A 107 -6.41 17.69 -30.94
N PRO A 108 -5.78 16.61 -30.44
CA PRO A 108 -5.59 16.43 -29.01
C PRO A 108 -4.66 17.49 -28.41
N LEU A 109 -5.18 18.31 -27.49
CA LEU A 109 -4.40 19.34 -26.78
C LEU A 109 -3.60 18.77 -25.61
N GLY A 110 -3.83 17.51 -25.27
CA GLY A 110 -3.22 16.84 -24.13
C GLY A 110 -4.13 16.79 -22.90
N VAL A 111 -3.53 16.41 -21.77
CA VAL A 111 -4.25 16.10 -20.53
C VAL A 111 -3.52 16.73 -19.35
N LEU A 112 -4.28 17.36 -18.45
CA LEU A 112 -3.79 17.79 -17.15
C LEU A 112 -4.05 16.69 -16.12
N GLN A 113 -3.02 16.30 -15.38
CA GLN A 113 -3.14 15.40 -14.24
C GLN A 113 -2.88 16.17 -12.95
N TYR A 114 -3.85 16.15 -12.03
CA TYR A 114 -3.76 16.87 -10.76
C TYR A 114 -4.39 16.09 -9.62
N THR A 115 -3.88 16.30 -8.41
CA THR A 115 -4.38 15.66 -7.20
C THR A 115 -5.72 16.27 -6.79
N ILE A 116 -6.72 15.42 -6.55
CA ILE A 116 -8.08 15.83 -6.18
C ILE A 116 -8.48 15.38 -4.78
N GLN A 117 -7.89 14.29 -4.28
CA GLN A 117 -8.27 13.66 -3.03
C GLN A 117 -7.06 13.01 -2.35
N LYS A 118 -7.16 12.82 -1.04
CA LYS A 118 -6.31 11.91 -0.27
C LYS A 118 -7.13 10.69 0.13
N PHE A 119 -6.48 9.53 0.20
CA PHE A 119 -7.12 8.34 0.75
C PHE A 119 -6.55 7.97 2.11
N TYR A 120 -7.40 7.31 2.88
CA TYR A 120 -7.21 6.94 4.26
C TYR A 120 -7.71 5.51 4.48
N ARG A 121 -6.99 4.81 5.34
CA ARG A 121 -7.34 3.48 5.83
C ARG A 121 -8.67 3.52 6.58
N VAL A 122 -9.25 2.34 6.78
CA VAL A 122 -10.49 2.19 7.56
C VAL A 122 -10.28 2.59 9.02
N ASN A 123 -9.08 2.38 9.56
CA ASN A 123 -8.67 2.84 10.89
C ASN A 123 -8.40 4.37 10.99
N GLY A 124 -8.58 5.09 9.87
CA GLY A 124 -8.45 6.53 9.72
C GLY A 124 -7.06 7.04 9.34
N GLY A 125 -5.99 6.24 9.48
CA GLY A 125 -4.63 6.65 9.11
C GLY A 125 -4.43 6.75 7.60
N SER A 126 -3.69 7.74 7.10
CA SER A 126 -3.31 7.76 5.68
C SER A 126 -2.13 6.82 5.38
N THR A 127 -2.02 6.35 4.14
CA THR A 127 -0.80 5.71 3.61
C THR A 127 0.23 6.75 3.13
N GLN A 128 -0.15 8.02 3.01
CA GLN A 128 0.72 9.09 2.50
C GLN A 128 2.07 9.13 3.24
N LEU A 129 3.19 9.07 2.52
CA LEU A 129 4.59 8.98 3.03
C LEU A 129 4.94 7.71 3.81
N LYS A 130 3.99 7.08 4.51
CA LYS A 130 4.26 5.93 5.40
C LYS A 130 4.11 4.58 4.72
N GLY A 131 3.19 4.48 3.75
CA GLY A 131 2.80 3.24 3.12
C GLY A 131 2.08 2.26 4.05
N VAL A 132 2.21 0.98 3.73
CA VAL A 132 1.72 -0.17 4.46
C VAL A 132 2.91 -0.99 4.92
N ALA A 133 3.08 -1.08 6.24
CA ALA A 133 4.13 -1.88 6.85
C ALA A 133 3.82 -3.37 6.71
N ALA A 134 4.84 -4.16 6.38
CA ALA A 134 4.72 -5.61 6.37
C ALA A 134 4.68 -6.16 7.80
N ASP A 135 3.86 -7.17 8.02
CA ASP A 135 3.82 -7.93 9.28
C ASP A 135 5.06 -8.83 9.41
N ILE A 136 5.54 -9.39 8.28
CA ILE A 136 6.81 -10.12 8.20
C ILE A 136 7.72 -9.42 7.20
N ASN A 137 8.78 -8.80 7.72
CA ASN A 137 9.71 -7.99 6.93
C ASN A 137 10.75 -8.86 6.23
N PHE A 138 10.96 -8.60 4.94
CA PHE A 138 12.08 -9.14 4.15
C PHE A 138 13.21 -8.11 4.12
N PRO A 139 14.46 -8.54 3.79
CA PRO A 139 15.55 -7.60 3.56
C PRO A 139 15.17 -6.54 2.53
N GLU A 140 15.56 -5.28 2.78
CA GLU A 140 15.23 -4.13 1.95
C GLU A 140 16.05 -4.11 0.65
N ILE A 141 15.65 -4.95 -0.31
CA ILE A 141 16.29 -5.03 -1.64
C ILE A 141 16.22 -3.68 -2.34
N ILE A 142 15.09 -2.97 -2.24
CA ILE A 142 14.93 -1.61 -2.77
C ILE A 142 15.33 -0.63 -1.66
N ASP A 143 16.19 0.34 -1.95
CA ASP A 143 16.63 1.30 -0.92
C ASP A 143 15.51 2.30 -0.61
N ALA A 144 14.88 2.17 0.57
CA ALA A 144 13.83 3.09 1.01
C ALA A 144 14.33 4.52 1.26
N LYS A 145 15.66 4.73 1.33
CA LYS A 145 16.25 6.08 1.43
C LYS A 145 16.26 6.81 0.09
N GLU A 146 16.21 6.09 -1.02
CA GLU A 146 16.22 6.67 -2.37
C GLU A 146 14.82 6.65 -2.99
N TYR A 147 14.04 5.62 -2.71
CA TYR A 147 12.72 5.42 -3.33
C TYR A 147 11.61 5.58 -2.30
N GLY A 148 10.57 6.32 -2.66
CA GLY A 148 9.32 6.48 -1.89
C GLY A 148 8.69 7.84 -2.05
N GLU A 149 7.41 7.95 -1.72
CA GLU A 149 6.68 9.22 -1.76
C GLU A 149 7.32 10.27 -0.84
N ASP A 150 7.94 9.83 0.26
CA ASP A 150 8.65 10.70 1.21
C ASP A 150 9.95 11.30 0.66
N LYS A 151 10.38 10.86 -0.53
CA LYS A 151 11.53 11.40 -1.26
C LYS A 151 11.14 12.31 -2.42
N GLU A 152 9.85 12.38 -2.74
CA GLU A 152 9.34 13.23 -3.80
C GLU A 152 9.22 14.70 -3.35
N ASP A 153 9.54 15.61 -4.25
CA ASP A 153 9.43 17.05 -3.98
C ASP A 153 7.96 17.44 -3.77
N ASN A 154 7.70 18.23 -2.73
CA ASN A 154 6.37 18.74 -2.39
C ASN A 154 5.31 17.65 -2.14
N ALA A 155 5.73 16.44 -1.73
CA ALA A 155 4.81 15.41 -1.29
C ALA A 155 3.92 15.92 -0.14
N LEU A 156 2.62 15.63 -0.21
CA LEU A 156 1.69 16.07 0.83
C LEU A 156 2.02 15.39 2.16
N ALA A 157 1.89 16.14 3.26
CA ALA A 157 2.15 15.61 4.61
C ALA A 157 1.20 14.46 4.97
N TRP A 158 1.67 13.51 5.79
CA TRP A 158 0.80 12.49 6.39
C TRP A 158 -0.18 13.10 7.38
N ASP A 159 -1.42 12.61 7.38
CA ASP A 159 -2.44 12.96 8.37
C ASP A 159 -3.41 11.80 8.65
N LYS A 160 -4.34 12.04 9.57
CA LYS A 160 -5.33 11.06 10.03
C LYS A 160 -6.72 11.69 10.06
N ILE A 161 -7.75 10.88 9.77
CA ILE A 161 -9.17 11.22 9.92
C ILE A 161 -9.83 10.26 10.93
N PRO A 162 -11.09 10.49 11.33
CA PRO A 162 -11.84 9.49 12.11
C PRO A 162 -11.85 8.12 11.44
N SER A 163 -11.84 7.07 12.27
CA SER A 163 -12.00 5.70 11.78
C SER A 163 -13.40 5.53 11.18
N ALA A 164 -13.49 4.76 10.11
CA ALA A 164 -14.76 4.24 9.65
C ALA A 164 -15.27 3.18 10.66
N SER A 165 -16.57 2.90 10.62
CA SER A 165 -17.17 1.80 11.38
C SER A 165 -16.96 0.50 10.61
N TYR A 166 -16.20 -0.44 11.16
CA TYR A 166 -15.98 -1.76 10.58
C TYR A 166 -15.78 -2.80 11.68
N MET A 167 -15.92 -4.08 11.33
CA MET A 167 -15.63 -5.21 12.21
C MET A 167 -14.49 -6.02 11.60
N GLU A 168 -13.50 -6.36 12.42
CA GLU A 168 -12.42 -7.26 12.01
C GLU A 168 -13.00 -8.64 11.67
N VAL A 169 -12.53 -9.24 10.57
CA VAL A 169 -12.98 -10.57 10.10
C VAL A 169 -12.19 -11.68 10.80
N GLY A 170 -10.91 -11.45 11.07
CA GLY A 170 -10.05 -12.38 11.78
C GLY A 170 -10.12 -12.22 13.30
N ASN A 171 -9.87 -13.30 14.04
CA ASN A 171 -9.63 -13.19 15.49
C ASN A 171 -8.27 -12.52 15.71
N ILE A 172 -8.30 -11.34 16.34
CA ILE A 172 -7.15 -10.52 16.71
C ILE A 172 -6.01 -11.32 17.36
N ASN A 173 -6.34 -12.18 18.32
CA ASN A 173 -5.35 -12.95 19.07
C ASN A 173 -4.70 -14.05 18.22
N ASP A 174 -5.44 -14.63 17.27
CA ASP A 174 -4.93 -15.73 16.46
C ASP A 174 -3.93 -15.23 15.41
N ILE A 175 -4.15 -14.03 14.86
CA ILE A 175 -3.27 -13.45 13.85
C ILE A 175 -1.99 -12.89 14.46
N ASP A 176 -2.07 -12.16 15.57
CA ASP A 176 -0.86 -11.62 16.21
C ASP A 176 0.06 -12.76 16.69
N ASN A 177 -0.51 -13.81 17.28
CA ASN A 177 0.23 -15.01 17.65
C ASN A 177 0.82 -15.73 16.42
N ALA A 178 0.05 -15.86 15.33
CA ALA A 178 0.55 -16.46 14.10
C ALA A 178 1.71 -15.65 13.51
N VAL A 179 1.60 -14.32 13.44
CA VAL A 179 2.67 -13.43 12.94
C VAL A 179 3.94 -13.60 13.77
N ASN A 180 3.84 -13.61 15.10
CA ASN A 180 5.00 -13.83 15.96
C ASN A 180 5.70 -15.16 15.68
N ILE A 181 4.95 -16.27 15.65
CA ILE A 181 5.48 -17.61 15.38
C ILE A 181 6.10 -17.67 13.97
N LEU A 182 5.41 -17.10 12.98
CA LEU A 182 5.88 -17.10 11.60
C LEU A 182 7.14 -16.26 11.44
N ASN A 183 7.26 -15.14 12.14
CA ASN A 183 8.42 -14.27 12.11
C ASN A 183 9.63 -14.96 12.74
N GLU A 184 9.48 -15.59 13.91
CA GLU A 184 10.55 -16.39 14.53
C GLU A 184 11.05 -17.50 13.58
N LYS A 185 10.12 -18.25 12.98
CA LYS A 185 10.46 -19.30 12.00
C LYS A 185 11.09 -18.72 10.74
N HIS A 186 10.66 -17.55 10.29
CA HIS A 186 11.22 -16.88 9.13
C HIS A 186 12.68 -16.48 9.39
N LEU A 187 12.94 -15.80 10.50
CA LEU A 187 14.29 -15.39 10.92
C LEU A 187 15.23 -16.59 11.04
N ALA A 188 14.76 -17.70 11.64
CA ALA A 188 15.55 -18.92 11.76
C ALA A 188 15.86 -19.58 10.41
N ARG A 189 14.97 -19.46 9.41
CA ARG A 189 15.19 -19.98 8.05
C ARG A 189 16.19 -19.11 7.28
N ILE A 190 15.97 -17.80 7.23
CA ILE A 190 16.82 -16.89 6.44
C ILE A 190 18.24 -16.81 6.98
N ALA A 191 18.46 -17.05 8.28
CA ALA A 191 19.79 -17.09 8.88
C ALA A 191 20.65 -18.27 8.38
N LYS A 192 20.03 -19.31 7.81
CA LYS A 192 20.70 -20.52 7.30
C LYS A 192 20.65 -20.65 5.78
N ASP A 193 19.85 -19.80 5.13
CA ASP A 193 19.63 -19.84 3.69
C ASP A 193 20.78 -19.11 2.97
N PRO A 194 21.53 -19.79 2.07
CA PRO A 194 22.69 -19.18 1.42
C PRO A 194 22.38 -17.92 0.62
N GLU A 195 21.21 -17.85 -0.03
CA GLU A 195 20.81 -16.70 -0.84
C GLU A 195 20.53 -15.49 0.06
N PHE A 196 19.82 -15.70 1.17
CA PHE A 196 19.57 -14.63 2.14
C PHE A 196 20.84 -14.15 2.85
N VAL A 197 21.78 -15.05 3.15
CA VAL A 197 23.07 -14.67 3.73
C VAL A 197 23.85 -13.79 2.77
N ALA A 198 24.00 -14.22 1.50
CA ALA A 198 24.67 -13.44 0.47
C ALA A 198 24.00 -12.08 0.25
N LEU A 199 22.67 -12.05 0.15
CA LEU A 199 21.89 -10.83 0.00
C LEU A 199 22.14 -9.85 1.15
N ASN A 200 22.14 -10.32 2.40
CA ASN A 200 22.37 -9.46 3.56
C ASN A 200 23.79 -8.86 3.57
N GLU A 201 24.79 -9.60 3.11
CA GLU A 201 26.15 -9.10 2.93
C GLU A 201 26.22 -8.02 1.84
N GLU A 202 25.57 -8.24 0.71
CA GLU A 202 25.48 -7.24 -0.37
C GLU A 202 24.79 -5.95 0.08
N LEU A 203 23.67 -6.07 0.80
CA LEU A 203 22.94 -4.93 1.36
C LEU A 203 23.78 -4.16 2.38
N LYS A 204 24.57 -4.86 3.20
CA LYS A 204 25.52 -4.22 4.12
C LYS A 204 26.59 -3.43 3.37
N VAL A 205 27.20 -4.01 2.35
CA VAL A 205 28.21 -3.33 1.51
C VAL A 205 27.60 -2.11 0.79
N ARG A 206 26.38 -2.24 0.26
CA ARG A 206 25.65 -1.12 -0.35
C ARG A 206 25.46 0.02 0.63
N ASN A 207 24.96 -0.28 1.83
CA ASN A 207 24.72 0.72 2.88
C ASN A 207 26.01 1.43 3.31
N GLU A 208 27.11 0.70 3.51
CA GLU A 208 28.41 1.29 3.85
C GLU A 208 28.97 2.19 2.74
N ARG A 209 28.83 1.77 1.47
CA ARG A 209 29.25 2.58 0.32
C ARG A 209 28.47 3.89 0.23
N ARG A 210 27.16 3.82 0.48
CA ARG A 210 26.28 4.98 0.49
C ARG A 210 26.71 5.94 1.59
N ASP A 211 26.85 5.46 2.82
CA ASP A 211 27.16 6.33 3.95
C ASP A 211 28.50 7.07 3.73
N ARG A 212 29.50 6.42 3.11
CA ARG A 212 30.77 7.08 2.70
C ARG A 212 30.61 8.19 1.66
N LYS A 213 29.65 8.09 0.73
CA LYS A 213 29.41 9.13 -0.30
C LYS A 213 28.83 10.41 0.29
N PHE A 214 28.20 10.35 1.46
CA PHE A 214 27.59 11.51 2.13
C PHE A 214 28.56 12.25 3.09
N TYR A 215 29.81 11.79 3.25
CA TYR A 215 30.85 12.44 4.06
C TYR A 215 31.82 13.33 3.25
N HIS A 216 31.54 13.57 1.97
CA HIS A 216 32.30 14.45 1.08
C HIS A 216 31.37 15.51 0.46
#